data_AF-A0A9D6FVU2-F1
#
_entry.id   AF-A0A9D6FVU2-F1
#
_cell.length_a   1.000
_cell.length_b   1.000
_cell.length_c   1.000
_cell.angle_alpha   90.00
_cell.angle_beta   90.00
_cell.angle_gamma   90.00
#
_symmetry.space_group_name_H-M   'P 1'
#
loop_
_entity.id
_entity.type
_entity.pdbx_description
1 polymer ?
#
loop_
_entity_poly.entity_id
_entity_poly.type
_entity_poly.pdbx_seq_one_letter_code
_entity_poly.pdbx_strand_id
1 'polypeptide(L)'
;MKCPLCGGKKGVLCSGCGGRGDVPCSACEALGDVRCIKCNGSGDLDCRTCDGKGKVDGARCATCFGRRTTDCTRCGGRGRFPCSPCKGTGRAACSVCGGAAEARCLTCGGKGEV
;
A
#
# COMPACT_ATOMS: atom_id res chain seq x y z
N MET A 1 11.73 41.83 -12.63
CA MET A 1 11.64 41.92 -11.15
C MET A 1 11.44 40.50 -10.62
N LYS A 2 12.09 40.07 -9.52
CA LYS A 2 11.86 38.70 -8.99
C LYS A 2 10.38 38.53 -8.61
N CYS A 3 9.79 37.39 -8.96
CA CYS A 3 8.39 37.10 -8.63
C CYS A 3 8.23 37.06 -7.10
N PRO A 4 7.33 37.86 -6.50
CA PRO A 4 7.20 37.95 -5.05
C PRO A 4 6.68 36.66 -4.41
N LEU A 5 5.91 35.86 -5.16
CA LEU A 5 5.31 34.63 -4.66
C LEU A 5 6.33 33.48 -4.54
N CYS A 6 7.21 33.31 -5.53
CA CYS A 6 8.21 32.23 -5.52
C CYS A 6 9.65 32.71 -5.25
N GLY A 7 9.88 34.01 -5.10
CA GLY A 7 11.21 34.58 -4.87
C GLY A 7 12.23 34.29 -5.98
N GLY A 8 11.76 33.99 -7.21
CA GLY A 8 12.63 33.57 -8.32
C GLY A 8 12.78 32.06 -8.49
N LYS A 9 12.24 31.23 -7.59
CA LYS A 9 12.40 29.77 -7.60
C LYS A 9 11.60 29.04 -8.68
N LYS A 10 10.75 29.74 -9.43
CA LYS A 10 9.88 29.20 -10.52
C LYS A 10 8.79 28.22 -10.06
N GLY A 11 8.93 27.58 -8.90
CA GLY A 11 7.92 26.77 -8.23
C GLY A 11 7.55 27.32 -6.85
N VAL A 12 6.45 26.82 -6.31
CA VAL A 12 6.09 26.94 -4.89
C VAL A 12 5.86 25.56 -4.30
N LEU A 13 6.14 25.42 -3.01
CA LEU A 13 5.90 24.21 -2.24
C LEU A 13 4.47 23.70 -2.47
N CYS A 14 4.33 22.43 -2.83
CA CYS A 14 3.02 21.83 -3.03
C CYS A 14 2.30 21.71 -1.68
N SER A 15 1.29 22.55 -1.45
CA SER A 15 0.46 22.52 -0.24
C SER A 15 -0.23 21.17 -0.03
N GLY A 16 -0.65 20.50 -1.10
CA GLY A 16 -1.31 19.20 -1.04
C GLY A 16 -0.48 18.04 -0.45
N CYS A 17 0.86 18.17 -0.39
CA CYS A 17 1.73 17.19 0.27
C CYS A 17 2.70 17.82 1.28
N GLY A 18 2.63 19.14 1.49
CA GLY A 18 3.58 19.89 2.31
C GLY A 18 5.03 19.79 1.80
N GLY A 19 5.23 19.63 0.49
CA GLY A 19 6.59 19.53 -0.09
C GLY A 19 7.23 18.16 -0.09
N ARG A 20 6.52 17.10 0.30
CA ARG A 20 7.09 15.74 0.27
C ARG A 20 7.06 15.08 -1.10
N GLY A 21 6.20 15.56 -2.00
CA GLY A 21 5.94 14.91 -3.29
C GLY A 21 5.00 13.72 -3.19
N ASP A 22 4.76 13.16 -2.00
CA ASP A 22 3.88 12.03 -1.80
C ASP A 22 2.93 12.24 -0.60
N VAL A 23 1.89 11.42 -0.56
CA VAL A 23 0.90 11.37 0.51
C VAL A 23 0.72 9.94 1.00
N PRO A 24 0.34 9.74 2.27
CA PRO A 24 -0.04 8.42 2.77
C PRO A 24 -1.07 7.76 1.84
N CYS A 25 -0.84 6.51 1.46
CA CYS A 25 -1.79 5.78 0.65
C CYS A 25 -3.03 5.45 1.49
N SER A 26 -4.16 6.04 1.15
CA SER A 26 -5.43 5.82 1.87
C SER A 26 -5.94 4.38 1.72
N ALA A 27 -5.70 3.73 0.58
CA ALA A 27 -6.20 2.38 0.30
C ALA A 27 -5.60 1.30 1.22
N CYS A 28 -4.43 1.54 1.80
CA CYS A 28 -3.79 0.64 2.77
C CYS A 28 -3.43 1.33 4.08
N GLU A 29 -3.94 2.54 4.32
CA GLU A 29 -3.65 3.32 5.53
C GLU A 29 -2.13 3.42 5.81
N ALA A 30 -1.36 3.66 4.75
CA ALA A 30 0.10 3.69 4.76
C ALA A 30 0.86 2.41 5.14
N LEU A 31 0.18 1.27 5.28
CA LEU A 31 0.82 -0.01 5.59
C LEU A 31 1.59 -0.59 4.41
N GLY A 32 1.19 -0.25 3.18
CA GLY A 32 1.76 -0.83 1.96
C GLY A 32 1.16 -2.17 1.56
N ASP A 33 0.39 -2.82 2.44
CA ASP A 33 -0.31 -4.07 2.15
C ASP A 33 -1.79 -4.01 2.52
N VAL A 34 -2.56 -4.95 1.97
CA VAL A 34 -3.96 -5.16 2.31
C VAL A 34 -4.15 -6.58 2.82
N ARG A 35 -4.91 -6.72 3.91
CA ARG A 35 -5.17 -8.00 4.57
C ARG A 35 -5.92 -8.94 3.63
N CYS A 36 -5.50 -10.20 3.55
CA CYS A 36 -6.27 -11.21 2.84
C CYS A 36 -7.53 -11.55 3.65
N ILE A 37 -8.68 -11.10 3.17
CA ILE A 37 -9.96 -11.37 3.84
C ILE A 37 -10.31 -12.86 3.94
N LYS A 38 -9.79 -13.72 3.05
CA LYS A 38 -10.10 -15.16 3.04
C LYS A 38 -9.59 -15.87 4.29
N CYS A 39 -8.39 -15.52 4.74
CA CYS A 39 -7.76 -16.07 5.96
C CYS A 39 -7.66 -15.05 7.08
N ASN A 40 -8.35 -13.91 6.96
CA ASN A 40 -8.28 -12.80 7.90
C ASN A 40 -6.84 -12.39 8.32
N GLY A 41 -5.87 -12.51 7.41
CA GLY A 41 -4.48 -12.15 7.68
C GLY A 41 -3.58 -13.26 8.24
N SER A 42 -4.11 -14.42 8.63
CA SER A 42 -3.27 -15.49 9.22
C SER A 42 -2.32 -16.13 8.20
N GLY A 43 -2.79 -16.24 6.95
CA GLY A 43 -2.07 -16.94 5.88
C GLY A 43 -2.49 -18.39 5.71
N ASP A 44 -3.25 -18.94 6.64
CA ASP A 44 -3.72 -20.32 6.65
C ASP A 44 -5.25 -20.42 6.83
N LEU A 45 -5.80 -21.58 6.52
CA LEU A 45 -7.20 -21.93 6.69
C LEU A 45 -7.27 -23.30 7.36
N ASP A 46 -8.30 -23.51 8.20
CA ASP A 46 -8.54 -24.82 8.79
C ASP A 46 -8.64 -25.90 7.71
N CYS A 47 -7.95 -27.01 7.96
CA CYS A 47 -8.00 -28.15 7.07
C CYS A 47 -9.38 -28.79 7.16
N ARG A 48 -10.21 -28.55 6.15
CA ARG A 48 -11.58 -29.08 6.05
C ARG A 48 -11.65 -30.61 6.06
N THR A 49 -10.60 -31.28 5.59
CA THR A 49 -10.56 -32.76 5.59
C THR A 49 -10.55 -33.34 7.01
N CYS A 50 -10.03 -32.61 8.00
CA CYS A 50 -9.94 -33.08 9.39
C CYS A 50 -10.55 -32.12 10.40
N ASP A 51 -11.29 -31.11 9.96
CA ASP A 51 -11.87 -30.04 10.79
C ASP A 51 -10.88 -29.47 11.83
N GLY A 52 -9.64 -29.22 11.42
CA GLY A 52 -8.61 -28.70 12.33
C GLY A 52 -8.08 -29.70 13.37
N LYS A 53 -8.49 -30.97 13.34
CA LYS A 53 -8.01 -32.01 14.28
C LYS A 53 -6.66 -32.59 13.90
N GLY A 54 -6.28 -32.50 12.62
CA GLY A 54 -5.02 -33.04 12.09
C GLY A 54 -5.04 -34.55 11.88
N LYS A 55 -6.15 -35.22 12.16
CA LYS A 55 -6.35 -36.66 11.99
C LYS A 55 -7.74 -36.97 11.44
N VAL A 56 -7.84 -38.06 10.70
CA VAL A 56 -9.10 -38.67 10.22
C VAL A 56 -9.02 -40.15 10.62
N ASP A 57 -10.01 -40.63 11.37
CA ASP A 57 -10.07 -42.02 11.87
C ASP A 57 -8.77 -42.51 12.56
N GLY A 58 -8.17 -41.64 13.36
CA GLY A 58 -6.94 -41.93 14.10
C GLY A 58 -5.64 -41.84 13.28
N ALA A 59 -5.73 -41.85 11.95
CA ALA A 59 -4.59 -41.66 11.05
C ALA A 59 -4.29 -40.17 10.85
N ARG A 60 -3.03 -39.84 10.54
CA ARG A 60 -2.64 -38.47 10.16
C ARG A 60 -3.43 -38.04 8.92
N CYS A 61 -4.00 -36.83 8.97
CA CYS A 61 -4.74 -36.29 7.83
C CYS A 61 -3.81 -36.16 6.62
N ALA A 62 -4.17 -36.78 5.50
CA ALA A 62 -3.37 -36.80 4.28
C ALA A 62 -3.26 -35.43 3.59
N THR A 63 -4.24 -34.54 3.77
CA THR A 63 -4.26 -33.21 3.13
C THR A 63 -3.33 -32.22 3.81
N CYS A 64 -3.34 -32.17 5.15
CA CYS A 64 -2.50 -31.23 5.91
C CYS A 64 -1.31 -31.90 6.60
N PHE A 65 -1.12 -33.21 6.42
CA PHE A 65 -0.07 -34.02 7.06
C PHE A 65 0.00 -33.85 8.58
N GLY A 66 -1.16 -33.66 9.22
CA GLY A 66 -1.25 -33.40 10.67
C GLY A 66 -1.07 -31.95 11.12
N ARG A 67 -0.82 -31.00 10.20
CA ARG A 67 -0.66 -29.55 10.51
C ARG A 67 -1.93 -28.89 11.03
N ARG A 68 -3.11 -29.49 10.82
CA ARG A 68 -4.46 -28.96 11.15
C ARG A 68 -4.94 -27.84 10.24
N THR A 69 -4.03 -27.15 9.56
CA THR A 69 -4.34 -26.07 8.63
C THR A 69 -3.68 -26.31 7.26
N THR A 70 -4.20 -25.63 6.25
CA THR A 70 -3.65 -25.57 4.90
C THR A 70 -3.38 -24.13 4.52
N ASP A 71 -2.37 -23.88 3.69
CA ASP A 71 -2.07 -22.51 3.27
C ASP A 71 -3.25 -21.89 2.53
N CYS A 72 -3.51 -20.62 2.80
CA CYS A 72 -4.54 -19.87 2.12
C CYS A 72 -4.13 -19.67 0.66
N THR A 73 -4.76 -20.44 -0.22
CA THR A 73 -4.49 -20.42 -1.66
C THR A 73 -4.67 -19.06 -2.31
N ARG A 74 -5.51 -18.19 -1.74
CA ARG A 74 -5.75 -16.85 -2.28
C ARG A 74 -4.52 -15.95 -2.15
N CYS A 75 -3.82 -15.99 -1.01
CA CYS A 75 -2.62 -15.19 -0.78
C CYS A 75 -1.31 -16.00 -0.89
N GLY A 76 -1.40 -17.31 -1.10
CA GLY A 76 -0.27 -18.22 -1.14
C GLY A 76 0.46 -18.29 0.20
N GLY A 77 -0.27 -18.37 1.31
CA GLY A 77 0.33 -18.46 2.65
C GLY A 77 0.73 -17.13 3.29
N ARG A 78 0.77 -16.02 2.54
CA ARG A 78 1.29 -14.73 3.02
C ARG A 78 0.39 -13.96 3.99
N GLY A 79 -0.91 -14.28 4.03
CA GLY A 79 -1.90 -13.53 4.81
C GLY A 79 -2.27 -12.15 4.24
N ARG A 80 -1.49 -11.60 3.30
CA ARG A 80 -1.67 -10.23 2.79
C ARG A 80 -1.35 -10.14 1.29
N PHE A 81 -1.75 -9.03 0.67
CA PHE A 81 -1.39 -8.65 -0.70
C PHE A 81 -0.70 -7.29 -0.70
N PRO A 82 0.30 -7.06 -1.56
CA PRO A 82 0.81 -5.71 -1.75
C PRO A 82 -0.33 -4.79 -2.21
N CYS A 83 -0.42 -3.61 -1.61
CA CYS A 83 -1.40 -2.61 -1.99
C CYS A 83 -1.08 -2.12 -3.40
N SER A 84 -1.99 -2.38 -4.35
CA SER A 84 -1.76 -2.04 -5.76
C SER A 84 -1.61 -0.53 -6.01
N PRO A 85 -2.43 0.36 -5.40
CA PRO A 85 -2.28 1.81 -5.56
C PRO A 85 -0.89 2.37 -5.22
N CYS A 86 -0.24 1.85 -4.17
CA CYS A 86 1.10 2.29 -3.77
C CYS A 86 2.20 1.27 -4.09
N LYS A 87 1.88 0.17 -4.77
CA LYS A 87 2.80 -0.92 -5.10
C LYS A 87 3.64 -1.40 -3.90
N GLY A 88 3.06 -1.49 -2.70
CA GLY A 88 3.78 -1.94 -1.51
C GLY A 88 4.44 -0.84 -0.67
N THR A 89 4.52 0.40 -1.12
CA THR A 89 5.31 1.44 -0.41
C THR A 89 4.59 2.09 0.76
N GLY A 90 3.26 1.97 0.82
CA GLY A 90 2.42 2.72 1.76
C GLY A 90 2.22 4.19 1.38
N ARG A 91 2.82 4.67 0.28
CA ARG A 91 2.77 6.08 -0.12
C ARG A 91 2.44 6.21 -1.60
N ALA A 92 1.60 7.18 -1.94
CA ALA A 92 1.20 7.47 -3.30
C ALA A 92 1.73 8.84 -3.71
N ALA A 93 2.13 8.99 -4.97
CA ALA A 93 2.51 10.29 -5.52
C ALA A 93 1.37 11.29 -5.27
N CYS A 94 1.73 12.48 -4.80
CA CYS A 94 0.76 13.53 -4.55
C CYS A 94 0.05 13.88 -5.87
N SER A 95 -1.26 13.75 -5.91
CA SER A 95 -2.05 14.02 -7.13
C SER A 95 -1.96 15.48 -7.59
N VAL A 96 -1.66 16.40 -6.68
CA VAL A 96 -1.57 17.84 -6.97
C VAL A 96 -0.27 18.20 -7.70
N CYS A 97 0.87 17.62 -7.30
CA CYS A 97 2.17 17.90 -7.93
C CYS A 97 2.75 16.71 -8.72
N GLY A 98 2.01 15.62 -8.83
CA GLY A 98 2.43 14.41 -9.55
C GLY A 98 3.69 13.74 -9.00
N GLY A 99 4.10 14.02 -7.75
CA GLY A 99 5.38 13.55 -7.22
C GLY A 99 6.46 14.64 -7.11
N ALA A 100 6.28 15.79 -7.75
CA ALA A 100 7.36 16.78 -7.91
C ALA A 100 7.70 17.59 -6.66
N ALA A 101 6.95 17.43 -5.56
CA ALA A 101 7.03 18.21 -4.31
C ALA A 101 6.75 19.72 -4.44
N GLU A 102 6.88 20.29 -5.63
CA GLU A 102 6.61 21.68 -5.95
C GLU A 102 5.57 21.78 -7.07
N ALA A 103 4.72 22.80 -7.00
CA ALA A 103 3.82 23.20 -8.07
C ALA A 103 4.42 24.38 -8.84
N ARG A 104 4.17 24.44 -10.15
CA ARG A 104 4.58 25.57 -10.99
C ARG A 104 4.00 26.86 -10.40
N CYS A 105 4.86 27.86 -10.19
CA CYS A 105 4.40 29.16 -9.69
C CYS A 105 3.45 29.77 -10.72
N LEU A 106 2.16 29.83 -10.39
CA LEU A 106 1.13 30.32 -11.30
C LEU A 106 1.27 31.83 -11.55
N THR A 107 1.73 32.58 -10.55
CA THR A 107 1.93 34.04 -10.65
C THR A 107 2.93 34.44 -11.74
N CYS A 108 4.02 33.70 -11.91
CA CYS A 108 5.01 33.97 -12.96
C CYS A 108 5.01 32.92 -14.09
N GLY A 109 4.04 32.00 -14.09
CA GLY A 109 4.01 30.86 -14.99
C GLY A 109 5.31 30.07 -15.01
N GLY A 110 6.04 29.96 -13.89
CA GLY A 110 7.33 29.27 -13.83
C GLY A 110 8.53 30.00 -14.44
N LYS A 111 8.41 31.28 -14.80
CA LYS A 111 9.55 32.08 -15.29
C LYS A 111 10.49 32.53 -14.18
N GLY A 112 9.95 32.74 -12.98
CA GLY A 112 10.68 33.26 -11.81
C GLY A 112 10.58 34.78 -11.63
N GLU A 113 9.93 35.46 -12.56
CA GLU A 113 9.83 36.91 -12.61
C GLU A 113 8.50 37.32 -13.25
N VAL A 114 8.01 38.50 -12.86
CA VAL A 114 6.76 39.12 -13.33
C VAL A 114 7.05 40.45 -13.99
#